data_AF-A0A523FLK0-F1
#
_entry.id   AF-A0A523FLK0-F1
#
_cell.length_a   1.000
_cell.length_b   1.000
_cell.length_c   1.000
_cell.angle_alpha   90.00
_cell.angle_beta   90.00
_cell.angle_gamma   90.00
#
_symmetry.space_group_name_H-M   'P 1'
#
loop_
_entity.id
_entity.type
_entity.pdbx_description
1 polymer ?
#
loop_
_entity_poly.entity_id
_entity_poly.type
_entity_poly.pdbx_seq_one_letter_code
_entity_poly.pdbx_strand_id
1 'polypeptide(L)' 'MVAAGPSPVAPFSHAAEADGWVFLTGQMPTDPDDNSRPLPEGIEAQTRRVMDNLTIV' A
#
# COMPACT_ATOMS: atom_id res chain seq x y z
N MET A 1 -9.05 6.92 -7.03
CA MET A 1 -7.60 6.75 -6.81
C MET A 1 -7.24 7.43 -5.51
N VAL A 2 -6.61 6.71 -4.58
CA VAL A 2 -6.16 7.28 -3.30
C VAL A 2 -4.94 8.14 -3.57
N ALA A 3 -5.06 9.46 -3.40
CA ALA A 3 -4.05 10.41 -3.85
C ALA A 3 -2.72 10.31 -3.09
N ALA A 4 -2.74 9.82 -1.85
CA ALA A 4 -1.56 9.64 -1.00
C ALA A 4 -1.03 8.20 -0.99
N GLY A 5 -1.71 7.27 -1.67
CA GLY A 5 -1.33 5.86 -1.68
C GLY A 5 -0.18 5.57 -2.68
N PRO A 6 0.55 4.45 -2.51
CA PRO A 6 1.61 4.07 -3.44
C PRO A 6 1.10 3.97 -4.88
N SER A 7 1.86 4.43 -5.88
CA SER A 7 1.40 4.34 -7.28
C SER A 7 1.13 2.88 -7.72
N PRO A 8 -0.03 2.58 -8.34
CA PRO A 8 -0.30 1.24 -8.86
C PRO A 8 0.67 0.85 -9.98
N VAL A 9 1.13 -0.40 -9.92
CA VAL A 9 2.00 -0.99 -10.95
C VAL A 9 1.22 -1.73 -12.06
N ALA A 10 -0.10 -1.83 -11.92
CA ALA A 10 -1.00 -2.60 -12.79
C ALA A 10 -2.43 -2.01 -12.72
N PRO A 11 -3.39 -2.42 -13.58
CA PRO A 11 -4.75 -1.86 -13.58
C PRO A 11 -5.60 -2.43 -12.42
N PHE A 12 -5.33 -1.95 -11.21
CA PHE A 12 -6.11 -2.26 -10.00
C PHE A 12 -6.43 -0.97 -9.21
N SER A 13 -7.37 -1.08 -8.27
CA SER A 13 -7.71 -0.01 -7.31
C SER A 13 -7.12 -0.31 -5.94
N HIS A 14 -6.73 0.73 -5.19
CA HIS A 14 -6.25 0.59 -3.81
C HIS A 14 -7.33 0.03 -2.87
N ALA A 15 -8.55 0.49 -3.05
CA ALA A 15 -9.73 0.01 -2.35
C ALA A 15 -10.90 -0.04 -3.32
N ALA A 16 -11.82 -0.98 -3.07
CA ALA A 16 -13.13 -1.02 -3.69
C ALA A 16 -14.18 -1.24 -2.59
N GLU A 17 -15.32 -0.58 -2.71
CA GLU A 17 -16.44 -0.72 -1.76
C GLU A 17 -17.61 -1.42 -2.45
N ALA A 18 -18.19 -2.42 -1.78
CA ALA A 18 -19.39 -3.12 -2.22
C ALA A 18 -20.15 -3.69 -1.03
N ASP A 19 -21.48 -3.53 -1.00
CA ASP A 19 -22.37 -4.02 0.07
C ASP A 19 -21.91 -3.67 1.50
N GLY A 20 -21.40 -2.45 1.70
CA GLY A 20 -20.92 -1.97 3.00
C GLY A 20 -19.58 -2.57 3.45
N TRP A 21 -18.90 -3.33 2.59
CA TRP A 21 -17.55 -3.84 2.80
C TRP A 21 -16.52 -3.05 2.01
N VAL A 22 -15.34 -2.88 2.60
CA VAL A 22 -14.17 -2.31 1.93
C VAL A 22 -13.15 -3.43 1.66
N PHE A 23 -12.80 -3.60 0.40
CA PHE A 23 -11.82 -4.57 -0.07
C PHE A 23 -10.51 -3.84 -0.36
N LEU A 24 -9.51 -4.06 0.49
CA LEU A 24 -8.19 -3.45 0.36
C LEU A 24 -7.29 -4.33 -0.51
N THR A 25 -6.55 -3.73 -1.41
CA THR A 25 -5.47 -4.44 -2.11
C THR A 25 -4.30 -4.72 -1.17
N GLY A 26 -3.51 -5.74 -1.49
CA GLY A 26 -2.29 -6.05 -0.76
C GLY A 26 -1.29 -4.88 -0.85
N GLN A 27 -0.83 -4.40 0.29
CA GLN A 27 0.20 -3.37 0.34
C GLN A 27 1.59 -4.00 0.38
N MET A 28 2.50 -3.46 -0.43
CA MET A 28 3.93 -3.78 -0.37
C MET A 28 4.65 -2.85 0.61
N PRO A 29 5.83 -3.23 1.14
CA PRO A 29 6.65 -2.38 2.00
C PRO A 29 7.38 -1.25 1.25
N THR A 30 6.82 -0.78 0.12
CA THR A 30 7.38 0.30 -0.69
C THR A 30 7.13 1.64 -0.02
N ASP A 31 8.02 2.60 -0.28
CA ASP A 31 7.83 3.97 0.17
C ASP A 31 6.70 4.62 -0.66
N PRO A 32 5.68 5.23 -0.02
CA PRO A 32 4.54 5.80 -0.73
C PRO A 32 4.90 7.04 -1.56
N ASP A 33 5.98 7.73 -1.22
CA ASP A 33 6.43 8.97 -1.87
C ASP A 33 7.52 8.71 -2.93
N ASP A 34 8.27 7.60 -2.82
CA ASP A 34 9.35 7.26 -3.75
C ASP A 34 9.52 5.75 -3.97
N ASN A 35 8.93 5.25 -5.06
CA ASN A 35 9.00 3.85 -5.47
C ASN A 35 10.41 3.33 -5.83
N SER A 36 11.41 4.22 -5.99
CA SER A 36 12.78 3.81 -6.27
C SER A 36 13.58 3.45 -5.02
N ARG A 37 13.07 3.80 -3.83
CA ARG A 37 13.75 3.53 -2.57
C ARG A 37 13.83 2.02 -2.30
N PRO A 38 14.95 1.54 -1.73
CA PRO A 38 15.06 0.16 -1.32
C PRO A 38 14.03 -0.13 -0.22
N LEU A 39 13.58 -1.38 -0.17
CA LEU A 39 12.72 -1.85 0.91
C LEU A 39 13.46 -1.74 2.26
N PRO A 40 12.74 -1.51 3.37
CA PRO A 40 13.32 -1.61 4.70
C PRO A 40 14.06 -2.93 4.91
N GLU A 41 15.17 -2.89 5.66
CA GLU A 41 15.94 -4.09 5.96
C GLU A 41 15.22 -4.95 7.00
N GLY A 42 15.11 -6.25 6.71
CA GLY A 42 14.52 -7.23 7.62
C GLY A 42 12.99 -7.32 7.54
N ILE A 43 12.48 -8.48 7.92
CA ILE A 43 11.05 -8.79 7.78
C ILE A 43 10.18 -7.92 8.70
N GLU A 44 10.59 -7.65 9.94
CA GLU A 44 9.75 -6.86 10.84
C GLU A 44 9.60 -5.40 10.36
N ALA A 45 10.67 -4.81 9.82
CA ALA A 45 10.62 -3.45 9.29
C ALA A 45 9.72 -3.37 8.05
N GLN A 46 9.80 -4.37 7.17
CA GLN A 46 8.89 -4.47 6.02
C GLN A 46 7.44 -4.67 6.45
N THR A 47 7.17 -5.54 7.43
CA THR A 47 5.81 -5.73 7.96
C THR A 47 5.26 -4.44 8.55
N ARG A 48 6.04 -3.69 9.33
CA ARG A 48 5.60 -2.38 9.84
C ARG A 48 5.24 -1.42 8.71
N ARG A 49 6.09 -1.33 7.68
CA ARG A 49 5.83 -0.47 6.51
C ARG A 49 4.56 -0.89 5.76
N VAL A 50 4.28 -2.19 5.63
CA VAL A 50 3.02 -2.67 5.05
C VAL A 50 1.81 -2.17 5.84
N MET A 51 1.87 -2.25 7.17
CA MET A 51 0.79 -1.76 8.04
C MET A 51 0.65 -0.23 8.00
N ASP A 52 1.77 0.50 7.91
CA ASP A 52 1.76 1.96 7.73
C ASP A 52 1.08 2.33 6.39
N ASN A 53 1.40 1.62 5.31
CA ASN A 53 0.79 1.83 4.01
C ASN A 53 -0.72 1.53 4.01
N LEU A 54 -1.17 0.52 4.78
CA LEU A 54 -2.59 0.23 4.97
C LEU A 54 -3.35 1.35 5.70
N THR A 55 -2.68 2.21 6.48
CA THR A 55 -3.30 3.36 7.14
C THR A 55 -3.58 4.52 6.16
N ILE A 56 -2.90 4.52 5.01
CA ILE A 56 -3.01 5.55 3.98
C ILE A 56 -4.09 5.20 2.95
N VAL A 57 -4.32 3.90 2.72
CA VAL A 57 -5.15 3.34 1.65
C VAL A 57 -6.63 3.29 2.00
#